data_AF-A0A972JC24-F1
#
_entry.id   AF-A0A972JC24-F1
#
_cell.length_a   1.000
_cell.length_b   1.000
_cell.length_c   1.000
_cell.angle_alpha   90.00
_cell.angle_beta   90.00
_cell.angle_gamma   90.00
#
_symmetry.space_group_name_H-M   'P 1'
#
loop_
_entity.id
_entity.type
_entity.pdbx_description
1 polymer ?
#
loop_
_entity_poly.entity_id
_entity_poly.type
_entity_poly.pdbx_seq_one_letter_code
_entity_poly.pdbx_strand_id
1 'polypeptide(L)'
;MADWLAQALELSPAERFANARDMLDALNALPLGRPSAAGVDLRAFEAYRSELIPMVVYPLLENLKQGHSHLYKSSVGGRPISVKVWYGRKPDPKRPEETHQLQMFLDKARLVKTQPCASLAEVIDFGISDAGTFLVQQWVEDQGLQEVAGACASGRQMLELCHQLVKATLHLHSLGLQHGDLHPGNVVLEGGVVRFIDAIDMVPGGGAAPYNPAYVPADLSAVIQ
;
A
#
# COMPACT_ATOMS: atom_id res chain seq x y z
N MET A 1 29.21 4.27 -10.57
CA MET A 1 28.16 5.30 -10.35
C MET A 1 28.44 6.58 -11.13
N ALA A 2 29.64 7.16 -11.04
CA ALA A 2 30.01 8.36 -11.79
C ALA A 2 29.86 8.19 -13.32
N ASP A 3 30.39 7.10 -13.87
CA ASP A 3 30.31 6.85 -15.33
C ASP A 3 28.87 6.61 -15.82
N TRP A 4 28.07 5.93 -15.01
CA TRP A 4 26.64 5.73 -15.28
C TRP A 4 25.87 7.06 -15.26
N LEU A 5 26.15 7.94 -14.29
CA LEU A 5 25.55 9.28 -14.22
C LEU A 5 25.98 10.14 -15.41
N ALA A 6 27.26 10.07 -15.81
CA ALA A 6 27.77 10.79 -16.97
C ALA A 6 27.04 10.37 -18.25
N GLN A 7 26.87 9.06 -18.47
CA GLN A 7 26.11 8.54 -19.61
C GLN A 7 24.62 8.89 -19.55
N ALA A 8 24.00 8.85 -18.37
CA ALA A 8 22.60 9.23 -18.19
C ALA A 8 22.34 10.72 -18.47
N LEU A 9 23.31 11.58 -18.15
CA LEU A 9 23.22 13.04 -18.25
C LEU A 9 23.93 13.60 -19.50
N GLU A 10 24.33 12.74 -20.44
CA GLU A 10 25.05 13.15 -21.64
C GLU A 10 24.22 14.13 -22.47
N LEU A 11 24.85 15.18 -22.99
CA LEU A 11 24.13 16.25 -23.71
C LEU A 11 23.57 15.73 -25.04
N SER A 12 24.32 14.86 -25.71
CA SER A 12 23.89 14.19 -26.94
C SER A 12 22.90 13.05 -26.63
N PRO A 13 21.65 13.10 -27.13
CA PRO A 13 20.66 12.04 -26.86
C PRO A 13 21.08 10.66 -27.40
N ALA A 14 21.87 10.63 -28.48
CA ALA A 14 22.33 9.37 -29.09
C ALA A 14 23.37 8.62 -28.25
N GLU A 15 24.05 9.32 -27.33
CA GLU A 15 25.11 8.76 -26.48
C GLU A 15 24.60 8.39 -25.06
N ARG A 16 23.33 8.69 -24.75
CA ARG A 16 22.67 8.26 -23.51
C ARG A 16 22.27 6.79 -23.60
N PHE A 17 21.77 6.26 -22.48
CA PHE A 17 21.02 5.01 -22.49
C PHE A 17 19.83 5.11 -23.47
N ALA A 18 19.63 4.06 -24.26
CA ALA A 18 18.62 4.06 -25.32
C ALA A 18 17.18 4.17 -24.79
N ASN A 19 16.94 3.71 -23.55
CA ASN A 19 15.66 3.77 -22.85
C ASN A 19 15.87 3.70 -21.33
N ALA A 20 14.78 3.84 -20.57
CA ALA A 20 14.78 3.77 -19.11
C ALA A 20 15.19 2.39 -18.60
N ARG A 21 14.91 1.31 -19.34
CA ARG A 21 15.35 -0.06 -19.00
C ARG A 21 16.84 -0.17 -18.98
N ASP A 22 17.47 0.19 -20.07
CA ASP A 22 18.90 0.01 -20.26
C ASP A 22 19.65 0.84 -19.22
N MET A 23 19.10 2.02 -18.88
CA MET A 23 19.57 2.85 -17.77
C MET A 23 19.40 2.14 -16.41
N LEU A 24 18.23 1.57 -16.11
CA LEU A 24 17.97 0.89 -14.85
C LEU A 24 18.75 -0.43 -14.70
N ASP A 25 18.86 -1.22 -15.76
CA ASP A 25 19.63 -2.45 -15.82
C ASP A 25 21.13 -2.16 -15.62
N ALA A 26 21.65 -1.13 -16.28
CA ALA A 26 23.02 -0.66 -16.04
C ALA A 26 23.22 -0.14 -14.61
N LEU A 27 22.22 0.52 -14.02
CA LEU A 27 22.27 0.98 -12.62
C LEU A 27 22.32 -0.20 -11.65
N ASN A 28 21.49 -1.22 -11.88
CA ASN A 28 21.41 -2.43 -11.07
C ASN A 28 22.66 -3.31 -11.19
N ALA A 29 23.33 -3.28 -12.35
CA ALA A 29 24.58 -4.00 -12.60
C ALA A 29 25.81 -3.34 -11.95
N LEU A 30 25.71 -2.06 -11.56
CA LEU A 30 26.82 -1.41 -10.86
C LEU A 30 27.05 -2.09 -9.51
N PRO A 31 28.32 -2.32 -9.12
CA PRO A 31 28.69 -2.70 -7.76
C PRO A 31 28.58 -1.46 -6.87
N LEU A 32 27.39 -0.87 -6.80
CA LEU A 32 26.96 -0.08 -5.66
C LEU A 32 26.95 -1.11 -4.54
N GLY A 33 28.05 -1.23 -3.80
CA GLY A 33 28.17 -2.22 -2.74
C GLY A 33 26.85 -2.26 -1.96
N ARG A 34 26.39 -3.48 -1.58
CA ARG A 34 25.15 -3.68 -0.79
C ARG A 34 24.98 -2.45 0.06
N PRO A 35 23.86 -1.70 -0.07
CA PRO A 35 23.72 -0.40 0.57
C PRO A 35 24.38 -0.54 1.91
N SER A 36 25.47 0.24 2.12
CA SER A 36 26.17 0.25 3.41
C SER A 36 25.07 0.13 4.43
N ALA A 37 25.21 -0.76 5.41
CA ALA A 37 24.28 -0.84 6.50
C ALA A 37 24.28 0.54 7.20
N ALA A 38 23.56 1.50 6.61
CA ALA A 38 22.72 2.44 7.29
C ALA A 38 21.80 1.50 8.04
N GLY A 39 22.30 0.99 9.17
CA GLY A 39 21.54 0.17 10.07
C GLY A 39 20.26 0.93 10.28
N VAL A 40 19.15 0.30 9.97
CA VAL A 40 17.87 0.94 10.10
C VAL A 40 17.80 1.49 11.52
N ASP A 41 17.67 2.82 11.65
CA ASP A 41 17.69 3.45 12.96
C ASP A 41 16.45 3.00 13.71
N LEU A 42 16.63 2.04 14.62
CA LEU A 42 15.54 1.45 15.39
C LEU A 42 14.83 2.50 16.25
N ARG A 43 15.48 3.64 16.54
CA ARG A 43 14.87 4.77 17.26
C ARG A 43 13.72 5.39 16.47
N ALA A 44 13.74 5.33 15.14
CA ALA A 44 12.63 5.79 14.31
C ALA A 44 11.32 5.04 14.60
N PHE A 45 11.42 3.81 15.14
CA PHE A 45 10.25 2.98 15.49
C PHE A 45 9.71 3.23 16.90
N GLU A 46 10.42 3.97 17.75
CA GLU A 46 9.93 4.31 19.09
C GLU A 46 8.61 5.10 19.01
N ALA A 47 8.49 6.00 18.04
CA ALA A 47 7.28 6.76 17.78
C ALA A 47 6.08 5.91 17.28
N TYR A 48 6.30 4.63 16.98
CA TYR A 48 5.28 3.68 16.53
C TYR A 48 5.03 2.56 17.54
N ARG A 49 5.75 2.53 18.67
CA ARG A 49 5.50 1.54 19.73
C ARG A 49 4.16 1.80 20.39
N SER A 50 3.44 0.72 20.68
CA SER A 50 2.16 0.76 21.35
C SER A 50 2.14 -0.32 22.43
N GLU A 51 1.70 0.05 23.64
CA GLU A 51 1.46 -0.90 24.74
C GLU A 51 0.11 -1.61 24.59
N LEU A 52 -0.69 -1.21 23.60
CA LEU A 52 -1.98 -1.82 23.33
C LEU A 52 -1.77 -3.28 22.89
N ILE A 53 -2.58 -4.17 23.44
CA ILE A 53 -2.74 -5.52 22.93
C ILE A 53 -3.98 -5.49 22.02
N PRO A 54 -3.83 -5.53 20.68
CA PRO A 54 -4.94 -5.24 19.77
C PRO A 54 -6.18 -6.10 20.02
N MET A 55 -6.01 -7.38 20.32
CA MET A 55 -7.12 -8.31 20.60
C MET A 55 -7.84 -8.04 21.93
N VAL A 56 -7.22 -7.33 22.87
CA VAL A 56 -7.83 -6.95 24.15
C VAL A 56 -8.61 -5.63 23.98
N VAL A 57 -7.99 -4.66 23.29
CA VAL A 57 -8.58 -3.34 23.06
C VAL A 57 -9.68 -3.39 22.00
N TYR A 58 -9.50 -4.24 20.99
CA TYR A 58 -10.43 -4.49 19.91
C TYR A 58 -10.79 -5.98 19.90
N PRO A 59 -11.79 -6.41 20.69
CA PRO A 59 -12.18 -7.81 20.79
C PRO A 59 -12.58 -8.38 19.43
N LEU A 60 -12.19 -9.62 19.16
CA LEU A 60 -12.55 -10.32 17.94
C LEU A 60 -14.05 -10.62 17.92
N LEU A 61 -14.77 -10.08 16.93
CA LEU A 61 -16.19 -10.36 16.71
C LEU A 61 -16.38 -11.35 15.56
N GLU A 62 -15.67 -11.17 14.45
CA GLU A 62 -15.76 -12.03 13.26
C GLU A 62 -14.36 -12.24 12.67
N ASN A 63 -13.92 -13.49 12.53
CA ASN A 63 -12.65 -13.81 11.88
C ASN A 63 -12.84 -13.84 10.36
N LEU A 64 -12.10 -13.00 9.63
CA LEU A 64 -12.18 -12.92 8.17
C LEU A 64 -11.04 -13.68 7.49
N LYS A 65 -9.83 -13.62 8.05
CA LYS A 65 -8.65 -14.29 7.52
C LYS A 65 -7.66 -14.60 8.64
N GLN A 66 -7.16 -15.83 8.63
CA GLN A 66 -6.13 -16.28 9.56
C GLN A 66 -5.02 -17.01 8.80
N GLY A 67 -3.77 -16.57 8.97
CA GLY A 67 -2.60 -17.11 8.28
C GLY A 67 -1.37 -16.26 8.56
N HIS A 68 -0.69 -15.77 7.52
CA HIS A 68 0.46 -14.86 7.64
C HIS A 68 0.13 -13.53 8.35
N SER A 69 -1.13 -13.12 8.29
CA SER A 69 -1.72 -12.06 9.11
C SER A 69 -3.09 -12.52 9.59
N HIS A 70 -3.56 -11.89 10.66
CA HIS A 70 -4.89 -12.11 11.21
C HIS A 70 -5.73 -10.85 10.95
N LEU A 71 -6.77 -10.99 10.14
CA LEU A 71 -7.74 -9.95 9.85
C LEU A 71 -9.09 -10.37 10.43
N TYR A 72 -9.64 -9.53 11.28
CA TYR A 72 -10.95 -9.77 11.90
C TYR A 72 -11.73 -8.46 12.04
N LYS A 73 -13.04 -8.56 12.19
CA LYS A 73 -13.89 -7.43 12.55
C LYS A 73 -13.97 -7.26 14.06
N SER A 74 -14.03 -6.01 14.48
CA SER A 74 -14.32 -5.57 15.84
C SER A 74 -15.27 -4.36 15.81
N SER A 75 -15.50 -3.73 16.95
CA SER A 75 -16.28 -2.49 17.02
C SER A 75 -15.72 -1.50 18.03
N VAL A 76 -15.76 -0.21 17.68
CA VAL A 76 -15.42 0.90 18.58
C VAL A 76 -16.58 1.90 18.56
N GLY A 77 -17.16 2.19 19.72
CA GLY A 77 -18.28 3.12 19.82
C GLY A 77 -19.51 2.72 18.98
N GLY A 78 -19.71 1.42 18.76
CA GLY A 78 -20.79 0.89 17.92
C GLY A 78 -20.55 0.97 16.41
N ARG A 79 -19.40 1.49 15.97
CA ARG A 79 -19.00 1.47 14.55
C ARG A 79 -18.17 0.22 14.25
N PRO A 80 -18.37 -0.46 13.12
CA PRO A 80 -17.59 -1.63 12.76
C PRO A 80 -16.18 -1.22 12.32
N ILE A 81 -15.18 -2.02 12.69
CA ILE A 81 -13.77 -1.80 12.35
C ILE A 81 -13.13 -3.09 11.87
N SER A 82 -12.12 -3.00 11.00
CA SER A 82 -11.18 -4.10 10.74
C SER A 82 -9.95 -3.95 11.62
N VAL A 83 -9.46 -5.07 12.13
CA VAL A 83 -8.18 -5.15 12.83
C VAL A 83 -7.31 -6.18 12.11
N LYS A 84 -6.19 -5.71 11.57
CA LYS A 84 -5.19 -6.53 10.88
C LYS A 84 -3.94 -6.59 11.74
N VAL A 85 -3.50 -7.80 12.09
CA VAL A 85 -2.31 -8.04 12.92
C VAL A 85 -1.33 -8.92 12.15
N TRP A 86 -0.09 -8.45 12.02
CA TRP A 86 1.01 -9.23 11.45
C TRP A 86 1.90 -9.72 12.59
N TYR A 87 1.61 -10.93 13.08
CA TYR A 87 2.27 -11.47 14.26
C TYR A 87 3.79 -11.54 14.10
N GLY A 88 4.51 -11.11 15.14
CA GLY A 88 5.97 -11.11 15.17
C GLY A 88 6.64 -10.15 14.18
N ARG A 89 5.89 -9.38 13.38
CA ARG A 89 6.46 -8.29 12.57
C ARG A 89 6.84 -7.12 13.47
N LYS A 90 8.14 -6.88 13.55
CA LYS A 90 8.82 -5.84 14.34
C LYS A 90 10.11 -5.46 13.58
N PRO A 91 10.67 -4.28 13.82
CA PRO A 91 11.93 -3.90 13.19
C PRO A 91 13.06 -4.83 13.65
N ASP A 92 13.87 -5.30 12.70
CA ASP A 92 14.94 -6.28 12.94
C ASP A 92 16.20 -5.87 12.14
N PRO A 93 17.30 -5.48 12.83
CA PRO A 93 18.51 -5.03 12.15
C PRO A 93 19.17 -6.12 11.29
N LYS A 94 18.84 -7.40 11.52
CA LYS A 94 19.32 -8.50 10.68
C LYS A 94 18.53 -8.64 9.38
N ARG A 95 17.39 -7.96 9.25
CA ARG A 95 16.50 -7.96 8.09
C ARG A 95 16.17 -6.51 7.68
N PRO A 96 17.16 -5.78 7.11
CA PRO A 96 17.01 -4.37 6.78
C PRO A 96 15.92 -4.10 5.74
N GLU A 97 15.74 -4.99 4.76
CA GLU A 97 14.69 -4.88 3.74
C GLU A 97 13.28 -4.97 4.35
N GLU A 98 13.03 -5.99 5.17
CA GLU A 98 11.74 -6.14 5.88
C GLU A 98 11.50 -4.96 6.83
N THR A 99 12.56 -4.44 7.47
CA THR A 99 12.46 -3.30 8.37
C THR A 99 12.14 -2.01 7.62
N HIS A 100 12.73 -1.81 6.43
CA HIS A 100 12.39 -0.69 5.57
C HIS A 100 10.94 -0.78 5.07
N GLN A 101 10.48 -1.96 4.66
CA GLN A 101 9.08 -2.19 4.28
C GLN A 101 8.11 -1.86 5.43
N LEU A 102 8.45 -2.29 6.65
CA LEU A 102 7.69 -1.96 7.85
C LEU A 102 7.65 -0.44 8.08
N GLN A 103 8.76 0.27 7.90
CA GLN A 103 8.80 1.72 8.02
C GLN A 103 7.87 2.40 7.01
N MET A 104 7.96 2.02 5.73
CA MET A 104 7.10 2.55 4.66
C MET A 104 5.61 2.32 4.98
N PHE A 105 5.27 1.14 5.50
CA PHE A 105 3.91 0.84 5.95
C PHE A 105 3.45 1.76 7.10
N LEU A 106 4.28 1.93 8.14
CA LEU A 106 3.96 2.76 9.30
C LEU A 106 3.85 4.25 8.93
N ASP A 107 4.73 4.73 8.06
CA ASP A 107 4.69 6.10 7.54
C ASP A 107 3.43 6.34 6.70
N LYS A 108 3.02 5.36 5.88
CA LYS A 108 1.77 5.40 5.12
C LYS A 108 0.54 5.41 6.02
N ALA A 109 0.50 4.55 7.04
CA ALA A 109 -0.58 4.53 8.03
C ALA A 109 -0.67 5.85 8.80
N ARG A 110 0.48 6.41 9.19
CA ARG A 110 0.57 7.73 9.82
C ARG A 110 0.01 8.82 8.91
N LEU A 111 0.46 8.88 7.66
CA LEU A 111 0.03 9.88 6.69
C LEU A 111 -1.49 9.86 6.51
N VAL A 112 -2.08 8.68 6.32
CA VAL A 112 -3.54 8.54 6.15
C VAL A 112 -4.30 8.89 7.43
N LYS A 113 -3.76 8.58 8.62
CA LYS A 113 -4.36 8.99 9.89
C LYS A 113 -4.32 10.51 10.09
N THR A 114 -3.22 11.16 9.71
CA THR A 114 -3.03 12.62 9.88
C THR A 114 -3.71 13.44 8.79
N GLN A 115 -3.82 12.88 7.59
CA GLN A 115 -4.44 13.50 6.42
C GLN A 115 -5.47 12.53 5.83
N PRO A 116 -6.71 12.52 6.38
CA PRO A 116 -7.75 11.61 5.93
C PRO A 116 -8.04 11.75 4.43
N CYS A 117 -8.03 10.62 3.73
CA CYS A 117 -8.42 10.54 2.32
C CYS A 117 -9.82 9.93 2.23
N ALA A 118 -10.77 10.67 1.66
CA ALA A 118 -12.14 10.18 1.44
C ALA A 118 -12.20 8.89 0.58
N SER A 119 -11.18 8.64 -0.23
CA SER A 119 -11.06 7.46 -1.08
C SER A 119 -10.41 6.27 -0.39
N LEU A 120 -10.03 6.37 0.88
CA LEU A 120 -9.49 5.27 1.69
C LEU A 120 -10.38 4.98 2.90
N ALA A 121 -10.28 3.77 3.44
CA ALA A 121 -10.78 3.48 4.77
C ALA A 121 -10.01 4.29 5.83
N GLU A 122 -10.74 4.95 6.73
CA GLU A 122 -10.16 5.76 7.80
C GLU A 122 -9.24 4.90 8.68
N VAL A 123 -8.04 5.40 8.96
CA VAL A 123 -7.11 4.76 9.90
C VAL A 123 -7.43 5.23 11.32
N ILE A 124 -7.95 4.31 12.13
CA ILE A 124 -8.36 4.57 13.51
C ILE A 124 -7.14 4.43 14.42
N ASP A 125 -6.38 3.35 14.27
CA ASP A 125 -5.17 3.11 15.03
C ASP A 125 -4.17 2.23 14.31
N PHE A 126 -2.91 2.30 14.71
CA PHE A 126 -1.84 1.47 14.16
C PHE A 126 -0.61 1.54 15.04
N GLY A 127 0.29 0.58 14.89
CA GLY A 127 1.57 0.63 15.57
C GLY A 127 2.21 -0.75 15.71
N ILE A 128 3.20 -0.82 16.59
CA ILE A 128 3.94 -2.04 16.92
C ILE A 128 3.62 -2.40 18.37
N SER A 129 2.84 -3.46 18.54
CA SER A 129 2.52 -4.05 19.85
C SER A 129 3.48 -5.19 20.21
N ASP A 130 3.32 -5.75 21.40
CA ASP A 130 4.03 -6.97 21.78
C ASP A 130 3.70 -8.17 20.88
N ALA A 131 2.47 -8.27 20.39
CA ALA A 131 2.07 -9.31 19.45
C ALA A 131 2.66 -9.11 18.04
N GLY A 132 3.02 -7.87 17.69
CA GLY A 132 3.52 -7.47 16.37
C GLY A 132 2.87 -6.18 15.88
N THR A 133 3.18 -5.82 14.64
CA THR A 133 2.57 -4.68 13.95
C THR A 133 1.09 -4.91 13.73
N PHE A 134 0.29 -3.84 13.87
CA PHE A 134 -1.14 -3.87 13.63
C PHE A 134 -1.64 -2.60 12.93
N LEU A 135 -2.80 -2.72 12.30
CA LEU A 135 -3.56 -1.65 11.68
C LEU A 135 -5.04 -1.84 11.99
N VAL A 136 -5.68 -0.75 12.39
CA VAL A 136 -7.10 -0.66 12.67
C VAL A 136 -7.71 0.37 11.75
N GLN A 137 -8.67 -0.06 10.94
CA GLN A 137 -9.38 0.82 10.02
C GLN A 137 -10.88 0.75 10.22
N GLN A 138 -11.58 1.82 9.86
CA GLN A 138 -13.03 1.79 9.73
C GLN A 138 -13.42 0.68 8.76
N TRP A 139 -14.30 -0.21 9.20
CA TRP A 139 -14.90 -1.19 8.29
C TRP A 139 -15.89 -0.45 7.41
N VAL A 140 -15.77 -0.66 6.10
CA VAL A 140 -16.68 -0.09 5.12
C VAL A 140 -17.70 -1.18 4.77
N GLU A 141 -18.98 -0.93 5.05
CA GLU A 141 -20.07 -1.83 4.68
C GLU A 141 -20.63 -1.40 3.33
N ASP A 142 -20.38 -2.20 2.29
CA ASP A 142 -20.57 -1.73 0.92
C ASP A 142 -20.77 -2.82 -0.13
N GLN A 143 -21.07 -2.34 -1.34
CA GLN A 143 -21.18 -3.15 -2.56
C GLN A 143 -19.85 -3.16 -3.30
N GLY A 144 -19.42 -4.34 -3.74
CA GLY A 144 -18.22 -4.49 -4.54
C GLY A 144 -18.38 -3.85 -5.93
N LEU A 145 -17.28 -3.38 -6.53
CA LEU A 145 -17.31 -2.72 -7.84
C LEU A 145 -18.04 -3.54 -8.91
N GLN A 146 -17.86 -4.86 -8.93
CA GLN A 146 -18.51 -5.73 -9.92
C GLN A 146 -20.03 -5.79 -9.76
N GLU A 147 -20.53 -5.78 -8.53
CA GLU A 147 -21.97 -5.79 -8.24
C GLU A 147 -22.61 -4.47 -8.71
N VAL A 148 -21.95 -3.35 -8.38
CA VAL A 148 -22.42 -2.02 -8.81
C VAL A 148 -22.37 -1.89 -10.34
N ALA A 149 -21.29 -2.35 -10.96
CA ALA A 149 -21.15 -2.35 -12.42
C ALA A 149 -22.26 -3.20 -13.09
N GLY A 150 -22.57 -4.38 -12.53
CA GLY A 150 -23.64 -5.24 -13.02
C GLY A 150 -25.06 -4.67 -12.83
N ALA A 151 -25.24 -3.80 -11.83
CA ALA A 151 -26.52 -3.12 -11.56
C ALA A 151 -26.72 -1.83 -12.40
N CYS A 152 -25.71 -1.38 -13.15
CA CYS A 152 -25.84 -0.22 -14.02
C CYS A 152 -26.84 -0.49 -15.16
N ALA A 153 -28.00 0.18 -15.12
CA ALA A 153 -29.06 0.06 -16.12
C ALA A 153 -28.79 0.86 -17.42
N SER A 154 -27.75 1.69 -17.44
CA SER A 154 -27.40 2.50 -18.61
C SER A 154 -25.90 2.77 -18.73
N GLY A 155 -25.45 3.03 -19.96
CA GLY A 155 -24.08 3.47 -20.23
C GLY A 155 -23.70 4.77 -19.50
N ARG A 156 -24.68 5.64 -19.20
CA ARG A 156 -24.45 6.85 -18.41
C ARG A 156 -24.06 6.54 -16.96
N GLN A 157 -24.72 5.57 -16.33
CA GLN A 157 -24.35 5.13 -14.97
C GLN A 157 -22.96 4.49 -14.94
N MET A 158 -22.64 3.70 -15.96
CA MET A 158 -21.30 3.12 -16.11
C MET A 158 -20.24 4.21 -16.27
N LEU A 159 -20.48 5.22 -17.11
CA LEU A 159 -19.56 6.35 -17.29
C LEU A 159 -19.37 7.16 -15.99
N GLU A 160 -20.43 7.35 -15.21
CA GLU A 160 -20.32 8.01 -13.90
C GLU A 160 -19.46 7.20 -12.93
N LEU A 161 -19.65 5.87 -12.88
CA LEU A 161 -18.82 4.98 -12.08
C LEU A 161 -17.34 5.07 -12.49
N CYS A 162 -17.04 5.00 -13.79
CA CYS A 162 -15.68 5.18 -14.31
C CYS A 162 -15.09 6.54 -13.91
N HIS A 163 -15.87 7.61 -14.01
CA HIS A 163 -15.45 8.95 -13.63
C HIS A 163 -15.14 9.04 -12.13
N GLN A 164 -15.96 8.43 -11.27
CA GLN A 164 -15.70 8.36 -9.83
C GLN A 164 -14.42 7.58 -9.50
N LEU A 165 -14.16 6.45 -10.19
CA LEU A 165 -12.92 5.68 -10.03
C LEU A 165 -11.70 6.53 -10.36
N VAL A 166 -11.71 7.21 -11.52
CA VAL A 166 -10.60 8.09 -11.93
C VAL A 166 -10.40 9.22 -10.91
N LYS A 167 -11.48 9.86 -10.45
CA LYS A 167 -11.41 10.93 -9.45
C LYS A 167 -10.84 10.44 -8.12
N ALA A 168 -11.24 9.25 -7.66
CA ALA A 168 -10.72 8.65 -6.43
C ALA A 168 -9.23 8.31 -6.55
N THR A 169 -8.79 7.76 -7.69
CA THR A 169 -7.38 7.47 -7.96
C THR A 169 -6.54 8.75 -8.02
N LEU A 170 -7.02 9.78 -8.72
CA LEU A 170 -6.33 11.08 -8.79
C LEU A 170 -6.20 11.74 -7.42
N HIS A 171 -7.24 11.63 -6.58
CA HIS A 171 -7.21 12.13 -5.22
C HIS A 171 -6.20 11.37 -4.34
N LEU A 172 -6.13 10.04 -4.47
CA LEU A 172 -5.11 9.25 -3.78
C LEU A 172 -3.70 9.72 -4.19
N HIS A 173 -3.47 9.89 -5.49
CA HIS A 173 -2.17 10.30 -6.03
C HIS A 173 -1.78 11.74 -5.65
N SER A 174 -2.74 12.67 -5.54
CA SER A 174 -2.45 14.04 -5.11
C SER A 174 -1.96 14.14 -3.66
N LEU A 175 -2.22 13.11 -2.86
CA LEU A 175 -1.70 12.94 -1.49
C LEU A 175 -0.35 12.23 -1.45
N GLY A 176 0.25 11.92 -2.61
CA GLY A 176 1.46 11.11 -2.71
C GLY A 176 1.26 9.64 -2.36
N LEU A 177 0.01 9.19 -2.24
CA LEU A 177 -0.33 7.82 -1.94
C LEU A 177 -0.54 7.04 -3.23
N GLN A 178 -0.14 5.78 -3.23
CA GLN A 178 -0.41 4.82 -4.29
C GLN A 178 -1.12 3.62 -3.67
N HIS A 179 -2.06 2.99 -4.38
CA HIS A 179 -2.71 1.79 -3.86
C HIS A 179 -1.76 0.59 -3.84
N GLY A 180 -1.03 0.37 -4.95
CA GLY A 180 -0.12 -0.76 -5.11
C GLY A 180 -0.77 -2.02 -5.67
N ASP A 181 -2.05 -2.29 -5.39
CA ASP A 181 -2.78 -3.50 -5.82
C ASP A 181 -4.23 -3.18 -6.20
N LEU A 182 -4.40 -2.21 -7.10
CA LEU A 182 -5.72 -1.76 -7.51
C LEU A 182 -6.37 -2.75 -8.48
N HIS A 183 -7.46 -3.39 -8.06
CA HIS A 183 -8.29 -4.28 -8.86
C HIS A 183 -9.75 -4.25 -8.37
N PRO A 184 -10.75 -4.75 -9.11
CA PRO A 184 -12.16 -4.66 -8.72
C PRO A 184 -12.49 -5.20 -7.32
N GLY A 185 -11.78 -6.24 -6.86
CA GLY A 185 -11.94 -6.76 -5.49
C GLY A 185 -11.45 -5.84 -4.36
N ASN A 186 -10.65 -4.81 -4.66
CA ASN A 186 -10.16 -3.81 -3.70
C ASN A 186 -10.88 -2.47 -3.85
N VAL A 187 -11.98 -2.46 -4.60
CA VAL A 187 -12.80 -1.28 -4.85
C VAL A 187 -14.21 -1.54 -4.39
N VAL A 188 -14.69 -0.63 -3.56
CA VAL A 188 -16.00 -0.73 -2.94
C VAL A 188 -16.70 0.62 -2.96
N LEU A 189 -18.04 0.61 -2.88
CA LEU A 189 -18.85 1.82 -2.94
C LEU A 189 -19.68 2.00 -1.67
N GLU A 190 -19.32 3.02 -0.90
CA GLU A 190 -20.04 3.40 0.31
C GLU A 190 -20.87 4.66 0.04
N GLY A 191 -22.20 4.54 0.09
CA GLY A 191 -23.09 5.67 -0.20
C GLY A 191 -22.90 6.30 -1.59
N GLY A 192 -22.42 5.51 -2.56
CA GLY A 192 -22.09 5.99 -3.92
C GLY A 192 -20.74 6.67 -4.05
N VAL A 193 -19.88 6.60 -3.03
CA VAL A 193 -18.49 7.10 -3.06
C VAL A 193 -17.55 5.92 -3.18
N VAL A 194 -16.64 5.97 -4.16
CA VAL A 194 -15.57 4.99 -4.32
C VAL A 194 -14.60 5.07 -3.15
N ARG A 195 -14.41 3.93 -2.48
CA ARG A 195 -13.36 3.70 -1.50
C ARG A 195 -12.45 2.56 -1.98
N PHE A 196 -11.17 2.71 -1.71
CA PHE A 196 -10.17 1.67 -1.90
C PHE A 196 -9.87 1.00 -0.56
N ILE A 197 -9.94 -0.33 -0.56
CA ILE A 197 -9.60 -1.18 0.58
C ILE A 197 -8.26 -1.85 0.35
N ASP A 198 -7.61 -2.29 1.43
CA ASP A 198 -6.28 -2.95 1.39
C ASP A 198 -5.15 -2.09 0.76
N ALA A 199 -5.38 -0.78 0.62
CA ALA A 199 -4.34 0.15 0.14
C ALA A 199 -3.17 0.29 1.12
N ILE A 200 -3.34 -0.04 2.40
CA ILE A 200 -2.29 -0.03 3.42
C ILE A 200 -2.06 -1.47 3.88
N ASP A 201 -1.15 -2.17 3.21
CA ASP A 201 -0.81 -3.56 3.54
C ASP A 201 0.72 -3.76 3.58
N MET A 202 1.14 -4.83 4.25
CA MET A 202 2.49 -5.36 4.19
C MET A 202 2.49 -6.68 3.44
N VAL A 203 3.31 -6.74 2.40
CA VAL A 203 3.51 -7.93 1.58
C VAL A 203 4.35 -8.95 2.37
N PRO A 204 4.00 -10.23 2.37
CA PRO A 204 4.82 -11.24 3.01
C PRO A 204 6.21 -11.35 2.36
N GLY A 205 7.26 -11.31 3.19
CA GLY A 205 8.55 -11.94 2.89
C GLY A 205 9.53 -11.14 2.03
N GLY A 206 9.48 -9.81 2.00
CA GLY A 206 10.46 -9.02 1.25
C GLY A 206 10.30 -9.11 -0.28
N GLY A 207 9.30 -9.84 -0.77
CA GLY A 207 9.00 -9.95 -2.19
C GLY A 207 8.55 -8.62 -2.79
N ALA A 208 8.60 -8.55 -4.14
CA ALA A 208 8.06 -7.41 -4.87
C ALA A 208 6.60 -7.15 -4.46
N ALA A 209 6.21 -5.87 -4.44
CA ALA A 209 4.83 -5.49 -4.17
C ALA A 209 3.88 -6.30 -5.08
N PRO A 210 2.72 -6.78 -4.58
CA PRO A 210 1.74 -7.45 -5.41
C PRO A 210 1.41 -6.52 -6.57
N TYR A 211 1.61 -7.03 -7.77
CA TYR A 211 1.35 -6.33 -9.01
C TYR A 211 0.33 -7.13 -9.76
N ASN A 212 -0.75 -6.50 -10.22
CA ASN A 212 -1.80 -7.19 -10.95
C ASN A 212 -1.66 -6.97 -12.46
N PRO A 213 -0.99 -7.88 -13.20
CA PRO A 213 -0.73 -7.72 -14.63
C PRO A 213 -2.00 -7.76 -15.49
N ALA A 214 -3.17 -8.09 -14.92
CA ALA A 214 -4.42 -8.09 -15.66
C ALA A 214 -5.04 -6.69 -15.83
N TYR A 215 -4.67 -5.72 -14.99
CA TYR A 215 -5.28 -4.37 -14.97
C TYR A 215 -4.31 -3.27 -15.37
N VAL A 216 -3.31 -3.64 -16.13
CA VAL A 216 -2.22 -2.76 -16.51
C VAL A 216 -2.34 -2.46 -17.99
N PRO A 217 -1.86 -1.30 -18.45
CA PRO A 217 -1.89 -1.00 -19.88
C PRO A 217 -1.25 -2.15 -20.66
N ALA A 218 -1.81 -2.51 -21.82
CA ALA A 218 -1.28 -3.58 -22.67
C ALA A 218 0.21 -3.35 -23.03
N ASP A 219 0.63 -2.09 -23.03
CA ASP A 219 1.98 -1.62 -23.28
C ASP A 219 2.86 -1.51 -22.02
N LEU A 220 2.54 -2.24 -20.94
CA LEU A 220 3.39 -2.23 -19.76
C LEU A 220 4.84 -2.64 -20.08
N SER A 221 5.02 -3.57 -21.01
CA SER A 221 6.34 -3.92 -21.54
C SER A 221 7.04 -2.78 -22.28
N ALA A 222 6.33 -1.73 -22.74
CA ALA A 222 6.92 -0.53 -23.35
C ALA A 222 7.15 0.61 -22.34
N VAL A 223 6.49 0.57 -21.17
CA VAL A 223 6.65 1.56 -20.08
C VAL A 223 7.65 1.08 -19.01
N ILE A 224 7.84 -0.25 -18.90
CA ILE A 224 8.84 -0.93 -18.06
C ILE A 224 9.98 -1.52 -18.94
N GLN A 225 10.01 -1.21 -20.24
CA GLN A 225 11.29 -1.16 -20.96
C GLN A 225 11.97 0.16 -20.61
#